data_AF-A0A1H7ACL7-F1
#
_entry.id   AF-A0A1H7ACL7-F1
#
_cell.length_a   1.000
_cell.length_b   1.000
_cell.length_c   1.000
_cell.angle_alpha   90.00
_cell.angle_beta   90.00
_cell.angle_gamma   90.00
#
_symmetry.space_group_name_H-M   'P 1'
#
loop_
_entity.id
_entity.type
_entity.pdbx_description
1 polymer ?
#
loop_
_entity_poly.entity_id
_entity_poly.type
_entity_poly.pdbx_seq_one_letter_code
_entity_poly.pdbx_strand_id
1 'polypeptide(L)' 'MTKHERIAARKATNLSLDVDLVADAKELGINLSRACEEGLRKEIAAERGRRWQEENAVGIAASNAYVEKYGLPLEKYRMF' A
#
# COMPACT_ATOMS: atom_id res chain seq x y z
N MET A 1 9.36 -24.06 -13.01
CA MET A 1 9.65 -22.94 -12.08
C MET A 1 8.64 -23.00 -10.96
N THR A 2 8.99 -23.66 -9.86
CA THR A 2 8.11 -23.88 -8.70
C THR A 2 7.99 -22.58 -7.91
N LYS A 3 6.77 -22.02 -7.93
CA LYS A 3 6.35 -20.91 -7.08
C LYS A 3 6.57 -21.35 -5.64
N HIS A 4 7.62 -20.85 -4.99
CA HIS A 4 7.80 -21.07 -3.57
C HIS A 4 6.67 -20.32 -2.88
N GLU A 5 5.60 -21.04 -2.53
CA GLU A 5 4.74 -20.63 -1.44
C GLU A 5 5.63 -20.59 -0.21
N ARG A 6 6.24 -19.43 0.03
CA ARG A 6 6.73 -19.12 1.36
C ARG A 6 5.50 -19.19 2.25
N ILE A 7 5.36 -20.30 2.98
CA ILE A 7 4.61 -20.31 4.22
C ILE A 7 5.06 -19.04 4.93
N ALA A 8 4.15 -18.07 5.05
CA ALA A 8 4.48 -16.74 5.52
C ALA A 8 4.95 -16.88 6.96
N ALA A 9 6.27 -17.04 7.14
CA ALA A 9 6.88 -17.26 8.42
C ALA A 9 6.65 -15.98 9.23
N ARG A 10 5.71 -16.05 10.17
CA ARG A 10 5.43 -14.96 11.08
C ARG A 10 6.58 -14.87 12.05
N LYS A 11 7.27 -13.73 12.06
CA LYS A 11 8.26 -13.43 13.08
C LYS A 11 7.54 -12.73 14.23
N ALA A 12 7.62 -13.32 15.42
CA ALA A 12 7.21 -12.63 16.63
C ALA A 12 8.12 -11.40 16.82
N THR A 13 7.50 -10.23 16.93
CA THR A 13 8.21 -8.96 17.13
C THR A 13 7.71 -8.37 18.44
N ASN A 14 8.63 -8.07 19.36
CA ASN A 14 8.27 -7.39 20.59
C ASN A 14 8.23 -5.88 20.31
N LEU A 15 7.12 -5.24 20.64
CA LEU A 15 6.89 -3.82 20.36
C LEU A 15 6.24 -3.15 21.57
N SER A 16 6.62 -1.90 21.82
CA SER A 16 6.04 -1.09 22.90
C SER A 16 4.86 -0.31 22.34
N LEU A 17 3.71 -0.39 23.01
CA LEU A 17 2.52 0.38 22.73
C LEU A 17 2.08 1.12 23.99
N ASP A 18 1.23 2.11 23.79
CA ASP A 18 0.50 2.76 24.88
C ASP A 18 -0.30 1.71 25.67
N VAL A 19 -0.20 1.77 27.00
CA VAL A 19 -0.82 0.81 27.90
C VAL A 19 -2.34 0.92 27.87
N ASP A 20 -2.87 2.13 27.77
CA ASP A 20 -4.31 2.39 27.75
C ASP A 20 -4.90 1.87 26.44
N LEU A 21 -4.20 2.09 25.30
CA LEU A 21 -4.61 1.56 24.00
C LEU A 21 -4.66 0.03 23.98
N VAL A 22 -3.71 -0.64 24.64
CA VAL A 22 -3.69 -2.10 24.76
C VAL A 22 -4.81 -2.60 25.67
N ALA A 23 -5.12 -1.87 26.75
CA ALA A 23 -6.22 -2.19 27.65
C ALA A 23 -7.57 -2.08 26.92
N ASP A 24 -7.81 -0.97 26.23
CA ASP A 24 -9.01 -0.72 25.43
C ASP A 24 -9.18 -1.81 24.35
N ALA A 25 -8.11 -2.13 23.63
CA ALA A 25 -8.16 -3.18 22.61
C ALA A 25 -8.54 -4.55 23.19
N LYS A 26 -8.06 -4.88 24.40
CA LYS A 26 -8.42 -6.12 25.09
C LYS A 26 -9.88 -6.12 25.54
N GLU A 27 -10.36 -5.01 26.12
CA GLU A 27 -11.74 -4.86 26.56
C GLU A 27 -12.72 -5.01 25.38
N LEU A 28 -12.36 -4.43 24.23
CA LEU A 28 -13.15 -4.50 23.00
C LEU A 28 -12.98 -5.82 22.23
N GLY A 29 -12.16 -6.76 22.72
CA GLY A 29 -11.90 -8.05 22.04
C GLY A 29 -11.16 -7.92 20.70
N ILE A 30 -10.42 -6.83 20.51
CA ILE A 30 -9.66 -6.56 19.28
C ILE A 30 -8.41 -7.45 19.25
N ASN A 31 -8.18 -8.13 18.12
CA ASN A 31 -6.96 -8.88 17.90
C ASN A 31 -5.79 -7.93 17.59
N LEU A 32 -5.02 -7.60 18.62
CA LEU A 32 -3.90 -6.65 18.53
C LEU A 32 -2.88 -7.02 17.45
N SER A 33 -2.50 -8.30 17.34
CA SER A 33 -1.55 -8.75 16.32
C SER A 33 -2.06 -8.48 14.91
N ARG A 34 -3.35 -8.75 14.66
CA ARG A 34 -3.97 -8.53 13.36
C ARG A 34 -4.10 -7.03 13.06
N ALA A 35 -4.53 -6.24 14.03
CA ALA A 35 -4.67 -4.79 13.88
C ALA A 35 -3.32 -4.13 13.56
N CYS A 36 -2.26 -4.51 14.28
CA CYS A 36 -0.90 -4.04 14.01
C CYS A 36 -0.40 -4.44 12.61
N GLU A 37 -0.64 -5.69 12.20
CA GLU A 37 -0.23 -6.16 10.87
C GLU A 37 -0.96 -5.41 9.74
N GLU A 38 -2.26 -5.17 9.90
CA GLU A 38 -3.05 -4.40 8.95
C GLU A 38 -2.62 -2.93 8.88
N GLY A 39 -2.37 -2.30 10.03
CA GLY A 39 -1.83 -0.94 10.10
C GLY A 39 -0.47 -0.83 9.41
N LEU A 40 0.46 -1.73 9.72
CA LEU A 40 1.79 -1.74 9.12
C LEU A 40 1.74 -1.98 7.60
N ARG A 41 0.84 -2.87 7.14
CA ARG A 41 0.65 -3.12 5.70
C ARG A 41 0.18 -1.86 4.97
N LYS A 42 -0.76 -1.12 5.55
CA LYS A 42 -1.27 0.15 4.99
C LYS A 42 -0.16 1.18 4.91
N GLU A 43 0.60 1.36 5.98
CA GLU A 43 1.71 2.33 6.04
C GLU A 43 2.79 2.01 4.99
N ILE A 44 3.20 0.73 4.90
CA ILE A 44 4.18 0.29 3.89
C ILE A 44 3.66 0.52 2.47
N ALA A 45 2.39 0.24 2.21
CA ALA A 45 1.80 0.45 0.90
C ALA A 45 1.76 1.93 0.52
N ALA A 46 1.39 2.80 1.47
CA ALA A 46 1.38 4.25 1.28
C ALA A 46 2.80 4.79 0.98
N GLU A 47 3.79 4.41 1.78
CA GLU A 47 5.19 4.83 1.60
C GLU A 47 5.76 4.34 0.25
N ARG A 48 5.46 3.10 -0.14
CA ARG A 48 5.86 2.57 -1.46
C ARG A 48 5.19 3.33 -2.59
N GLY A 49 3.91 3.64 -2.44
CA GLY A 49 3.16 4.46 -3.40
C GLY A 49 3.80 5.84 -3.58
N ARG A 50 4.13 6.51 -2.46
CA ARG A 50 4.80 7.83 -2.48
C ARG A 50 6.13 7.77 -3.23
N ARG A 51 7.01 6.81 -2.88
CA ARG A 51 8.31 6.64 -3.54
C ARG A 51 8.17 6.34 -5.03
N TRP A 52 7.23 5.47 -5.39
CA TRP A 52 6.98 5.17 -6.80
C TRP A 52 6.53 6.42 -7.57
N GLN A 53 5.66 7.25 -6.99
CA GLN A 53 5.26 8.52 -7.62
C GLN A 53 6.44 9.47 -7.79
N GLU A 54 7.30 9.60 -6.77
CA GLU A 54 8.52 10.41 -6.84
C GLU A 54 9.46 9.92 -7.95
N GLU A 55 9.73 8.61 -7.99
CA GLU A 55 10.60 7.97 -8.98
C GLU A 55 10.06 8.11 -10.41
N ASN A 56 8.73 8.09 -10.58
CA ASN A 56 8.08 8.11 -11.90
C ASN A 56 7.54 9.50 -12.28
N ALA A 57 7.79 10.53 -11.46
CA ALA A 57 7.23 11.87 -11.65
C ALA A 57 7.51 12.44 -13.04
N VAL A 58 8.73 12.27 -13.56
CA VAL A 58 9.13 12.74 -14.90
C VAL A 58 8.37 12.01 -15.99
N GLY A 59 8.23 10.68 -15.88
CA GLY A 59 7.49 9.87 -16.86
C GLY A 59 6.00 10.21 -16.87
N ILE A 60 5.41 10.40 -15.68
CA ILE A 60 4.02 10.83 -15.53
C ILE A 60 3.82 12.22 -16.14
N ALA A 61 4.70 13.17 -15.85
CA ALA A 61 4.62 14.52 -16.42
C ALA A 61 4.74 14.51 -17.96
N ALA A 62 5.67 13.73 -18.51
CA ALA A 62 5.82 13.57 -19.96
C ALA A 62 4.57 12.95 -20.60
N SER A 63 3.99 11.93 -19.97
CA SER A 63 2.75 11.31 -20.45
C SER A 63 1.56 12.28 -20.39
N ASN A 64 1.43 13.05 -19.31
CA ASN A 64 0.36 14.04 -19.17
C ASN A 64 0.48 15.14 -20.24
N ALA A 65 1.68 15.66 -20.47
CA ALA A 65 1.94 16.66 -21.50
C ALA A 65 1.63 16.13 -22.91
N TYR A 66 1.89 14.84 -23.17
CA TYR A 66 1.50 14.20 -24.43
C TYR A 66 -0.02 14.19 -24.59
N VAL A 67 -0.76 13.72 -23.57
CA VAL A 67 -2.23 13.66 -23.61
C VAL A 67 -2.84 15.05 -23.77
N GLU A 68 -2.32 16.06 -23.09
CA GLU A 68 -2.82 17.43 -23.21
C GLU A 68 -2.60 18.02 -24.61
N LYS A 69 -1.49 17.65 -25.26
CA LYS A 69 -1.18 18.11 -26.61
C LYS A 69 -1.92 17.35 -27.71
N TYR A 70 -2.11 16.04 -27.56
CA TYR A 70 -2.57 15.16 -28.64
C TYR A 70 -3.93 14.50 -28.37
N GLY A 71 -4.54 14.76 -27.22
CA GLY A 71 -5.73 14.07 -26.75
C GLY A 71 -5.43 12.68 -26.19
N LEU A 72 -6.47 11.97 -25.76
CA LEU A 72 -6.32 10.63 -25.22
C LEU A 72 -5.94 9.65 -26.34
N PRO A 73 -4.84 8.88 -26.19
CA PRO A 73 -4.54 7.81 -27.12
C PRO A 73 -5.73 6.86 -27.24
N LEU A 74 -6.06 6.51 -28.49
CA LEU A 74 -7.12 5.53 -28.81
C LEU A 74 -8.53 5.95 -28.39
N GLU A 75 -8.78 7.22 -28.04
CA GLU A 75 -10.11 7.71 -27.66
C GLU A 75 -11.19 7.39 -28.69
N LYS A 76 -10.84 7.43 -29.98
CA LYS A 76 -11.70 7.04 -31.11
C LYS A 76 -12.21 5.59 -31.10
N TYR A 77 -11.66 4.72 -30.26
CA TYR A 77 -12.07 3.32 -30.12
C TYR A 77 -12.77 3.03 -28.78
N ARG A 78 -13.02 4.05 -27.95
CA ARG A 78 -13.70 3.87 -26.67
C ARG A 78 -15.17 3.52 -26.91
N MET A 79 -15.54 2.29 -26.59
CA MET A 79 -16.93 1.85 -26.50
C MET A 79 -17.40 2.12 -25.06
N PHE A 80 -18.06 3.27 -24.86
CA PHE A 80 -18.74 3.73 -23.62
C PHE A 80 -17.89 3.71 -22.33
#